data_AF-A0A2R2MKT4-F1
#
_entry.id   AF-A0A2R2MKT4-F1
#
_cell.length_a   1.000
_cell.length_b   1.000
_cell.length_c   1.000
_cell.angle_alpha   90.00
_cell.angle_beta   90.00
_cell.angle_gamma   90.00
#
_symmetry.space_group_name_H-M   'P 1'
#
loop_
_entity.id
_entity.type
_entity.pdbx_description
1 polymer ?
#
loop_
_entity_poly.entity_id
_entity_poly.type
_entity_poly.pdbx_seq_one_letter_code
_entity_poly.pdbx_strand_id
1 'polypeptide(L)'
;MTMRFLVRLLHQRFHSILPQHGRVRNRGGSFMSPCHFTNEKRTILTSPVTLYPRGRHRPPSGSLAKRSGTRQDRRAISDDENNNQRKAPESYKGFRSEEGLKEGWGLRQSSPFNNYNVRRSRDAGAAERGMERYSRESREKSSGELNTLQKSKRIRPRPTEKSMKAEINMLDMDEKEFFHSDSESSDDEDEVEGTPLFDAAKAKLLKETSFIHVAEEQRSKQDQTAHAYRPNIDPRETSIILFPGQGSQFVGMGKKLLGYSNVKDMFEMANEILGYDLLELCLHGPISELNKTVHCQPAVFVTSLAAVEMMKDSNPKVLEKCITTTGFSVGEYAALVFSGAMTFEDGLKLVKTRAQLMQRASEEVPGGLMTVFLWPNTELGEAKQVAMEFCRQKAGIVNPVCSTANYLCFNAKVLGGNIEALKFIEKSKSVFNIPRVKPLPVSGAFHTALMRPIAQEFKKKLDGVKIAVPLIPVQSNVNAKRYRKPDVIKKMLVKQLYSPVKWEQIMQTLYARPKDSAYPDTYELGPGKQLGTLLKSVCQSAHKNYMDTEV
;
A
#
# COMPACT_ATOMS: atom_id res chain seq x y z
N MET A 1 -4.07 -21.64 24.47
CA MET A 1 -4.92 -21.06 25.53
C MET A 1 -5.33 -19.66 25.08
N THR A 2 -6.58 -19.44 24.64
CA THR A 2 -6.91 -18.45 23.57
C THR A 2 -7.12 -16.98 23.99
N MET A 3 -7.17 -16.09 22.97
CA MET A 3 -7.22 -14.60 22.95
C MET A 3 -8.03 -13.82 24.01
N ARG A 4 -8.78 -14.47 24.91
CA ARG A 4 -9.61 -13.83 25.97
C ARG A 4 -8.82 -12.88 26.90
N PHE A 5 -7.50 -13.02 26.97
CA PHE A 5 -6.65 -12.13 27.77
C PHE A 5 -6.57 -10.69 27.20
N LEU A 6 -6.60 -10.53 25.88
CA LEU A 6 -6.60 -9.22 25.20
C LEU A 6 -7.82 -8.38 25.62
N VAL A 7 -8.98 -9.03 25.78
CA VAL A 7 -10.22 -8.39 26.23
C VAL A 7 -10.13 -7.96 27.70
N ARG A 8 -9.45 -8.73 28.57
CA ARG A 8 -9.37 -8.43 30.01
C ARG A 8 -8.56 -7.18 30.32
N LEU A 9 -7.40 -6.96 29.69
CA LEU A 9 -6.61 -5.73 29.89
C LEU A 9 -7.38 -4.48 29.42
N LEU A 10 -8.01 -4.55 28.25
CA LEU A 10 -8.78 -3.41 27.71
C LEU A 10 -10.02 -3.08 28.58
N HIS A 11 -10.60 -4.05 29.26
CA HIS A 11 -11.80 -3.84 30.10
C HIS A 11 -11.49 -3.14 31.44
N GLN A 12 -10.26 -3.22 31.95
CA GLN A 12 -9.90 -2.62 33.25
C GLN A 12 -9.78 -1.07 33.21
N ARG A 13 -9.59 -0.46 32.04
CA ARG A 13 -9.41 1.00 31.91
C ARG A 13 -10.70 1.81 31.74
N PHE A 14 -11.85 1.18 31.49
CA PHE A 14 -13.11 1.88 31.19
C PHE A 14 -14.02 2.15 32.40
N HIS A 15 -13.77 1.56 33.56
CA HIS A 15 -14.55 1.81 34.79
C HIS A 15 -13.97 2.89 35.72
N SER A 16 -12.79 3.42 35.44
CA SER A 16 -12.09 4.40 36.29
C SER A 16 -12.28 5.87 35.88
N ILE A 17 -13.08 6.16 34.83
CA ILE A 17 -13.34 7.52 34.34
C ILE A 17 -14.85 7.82 34.37
N LEU A 18 -15.42 7.83 35.59
CA LEU A 18 -16.68 8.48 35.92
C LEU A 18 -16.51 9.25 37.24
N PRO A 19 -16.87 10.54 37.31
CA PRO A 19 -16.79 11.29 38.56
C PRO A 19 -17.83 10.76 39.55
N GLN A 20 -17.42 10.47 40.79
CA GLN A 20 -18.36 10.11 41.85
C GLN A 20 -19.11 11.38 42.32
N HIS A 21 -20.41 11.45 42.03
CA HIS A 21 -21.32 12.35 42.73
C HIS A 21 -21.93 11.67 43.96
N GLY A 22 -22.27 12.49 44.95
CA GLY A 22 -22.41 12.07 46.35
C GLY A 22 -23.57 11.11 46.63
N ARG A 23 -23.38 10.27 47.64
CA ARG A 23 -24.45 9.45 48.22
C ARG A 23 -25.49 10.34 48.91
N VAL A 24 -26.74 10.25 48.47
CA VAL A 24 -27.91 10.50 49.34
C VAL A 24 -28.58 9.16 49.60
N ARG A 25 -28.75 8.81 50.88
CA ARG A 25 -29.51 7.61 51.29
C ARG A 25 -31.01 7.94 51.24
N ASN A 26 -31.82 6.99 50.77
CA ASN A 26 -33.13 6.77 51.39
C ASN A 26 -33.52 5.28 51.35
N ARG A 27 -34.45 4.86 52.20
CA ARG A 27 -34.81 3.45 52.45
C ARG A 27 -36.28 3.17 52.11
N GLY A 28 -36.53 1.99 51.54
CA GLY A 28 -37.81 1.27 51.65
C GLY A 28 -38.96 1.79 50.76
N GLY A 29 -39.89 0.88 50.42
CA GLY A 29 -41.08 1.19 49.62
C GLY A 29 -41.41 0.13 48.57
N SER A 30 -41.98 -0.99 48.99
CA SER A 30 -42.63 -1.98 48.12
C SER A 30 -44.06 -1.56 47.78
N PHE A 31 -44.56 -1.81 46.56
CA PHE A 31 -45.80 -2.60 46.31
C PHE A 31 -46.20 -2.67 44.81
N MET A 32 -46.57 -3.89 44.39
CA MET A 32 -47.54 -4.28 43.33
C MET A 32 -47.47 -3.73 41.88
N SER A 33 -48.37 -4.27 41.04
CA SER A 33 -48.40 -4.20 39.57
C SER A 33 -49.82 -3.81 39.06
N PRO A 34 -50.30 -4.16 37.84
CA PRO A 34 -50.18 -3.23 36.71
C PRO A 34 -51.51 -2.92 35.97
N CYS A 35 -51.57 -1.73 35.35
CA CYS A 35 -52.40 -1.41 34.17
C CYS A 35 -51.82 -0.14 33.50
N HIS A 36 -52.13 0.32 32.29
CA HIS A 36 -52.61 -0.15 30.97
C HIS A 36 -53.22 1.11 30.28
N PHE A 37 -53.19 1.18 28.95
CA PHE A 37 -53.94 2.09 28.06
C PHE A 37 -53.51 3.55 27.70
N THR A 38 -53.95 3.88 26.47
CA THR A 38 -54.16 5.18 25.78
C THR A 38 -52.98 6.07 25.34
N ASN A 39 -52.92 6.27 24.01
CA ASN A 39 -52.44 7.50 23.37
C ASN A 39 -53.29 8.70 23.78
N GLU A 40 -52.75 9.92 23.68
CA GLU A 40 -53.41 10.94 22.84
C GLU A 40 -52.43 11.99 22.27
N LYS A 41 -52.87 12.75 21.27
CA LYS A 41 -52.14 13.85 20.63
C LYS A 41 -52.68 15.19 21.11
N ARG A 42 -51.85 16.23 21.20
CA ARG A 42 -52.30 17.63 21.05
C ARG A 42 -51.21 18.55 20.48
N THR A 43 -51.59 19.78 20.15
CA THR A 43 -51.06 20.50 18.99
C THR A 43 -50.78 21.99 19.29
N ILE A 44 -49.64 22.48 18.78
CA ILE A 44 -49.25 23.86 18.39
C ILE A 44 -50.05 25.06 18.94
N LEU A 45 -49.34 26.07 19.48
CA LEU A 45 -49.52 27.55 19.31
C LEU A 45 -48.28 28.26 19.96
N THR A 46 -47.27 28.70 19.19
CA THR A 46 -47.00 30.08 18.66
C THR A 46 -46.40 31.14 19.62
N SER A 47 -45.08 31.40 19.48
CA SER A 47 -44.43 32.71 19.20
C SER A 47 -44.58 33.92 20.19
N PRO A 48 -43.86 35.06 20.00
CA PRO A 48 -42.39 35.23 19.98
C PRO A 48 -41.88 36.43 20.84
N VAL A 49 -40.56 36.62 21.01
CA VAL A 49 -39.93 37.85 21.59
C VAL A 49 -38.64 38.23 20.81
N THR A 50 -38.25 39.51 20.83
CA THR A 50 -37.38 40.17 19.82
C THR A 50 -36.08 40.78 20.42
N LEU A 51 -35.16 41.25 19.55
CA LEU A 51 -33.85 41.92 19.84
C LEU A 51 -34.02 43.26 20.63
N TYR A 52 -33.02 43.99 21.17
CA TYR A 52 -31.63 44.39 20.76
C TYR A 52 -30.97 45.17 21.97
N PRO A 53 -29.90 46.01 21.90
CA PRO A 53 -28.56 45.92 21.28
C PRO A 53 -27.35 46.44 22.13
N ARG A 54 -26.11 46.29 21.60
CA ARG A 54 -24.88 47.16 21.74
C ARG A 54 -24.08 47.25 23.06
N GLY A 55 -22.74 47.13 22.90
CA GLY A 55 -21.69 47.67 23.78
C GLY A 55 -20.28 47.41 23.21
N ARG A 56 -19.38 48.41 23.17
CA ARG A 56 -17.97 48.29 22.72
C ARG A 56 -17.04 48.90 23.78
N HIS A 57 -15.85 48.33 24.00
CA HIS A 57 -14.72 49.07 24.57
C HIS A 57 -13.37 48.62 23.97
N ARG A 58 -12.36 49.50 24.05
CA ARG A 58 -10.96 49.31 23.65
C ARG A 58 -10.03 49.88 24.76
N PRO A 59 -8.71 49.64 24.74
CA PRO A 59 -7.86 49.67 25.94
C PRO A 59 -7.37 51.07 26.36
N PRO A 60 -6.85 51.22 27.59
CA PRO A 60 -6.11 52.40 28.03
C PRO A 60 -4.67 52.44 27.47
N SER A 61 -4.05 53.63 27.49
CA SER A 61 -2.68 53.84 27.02
C SER A 61 -1.96 54.96 27.77
N GLY A 62 -0.71 54.73 28.18
CA GLY A 62 0.22 55.76 28.68
C GLY A 62 1.15 55.25 29.80
N SER A 63 2.37 55.76 29.97
CA SER A 63 3.18 56.56 29.03
C SER A 63 4.67 56.55 29.44
N LEU A 64 5.56 56.85 28.48
CA LEU A 64 6.91 57.43 28.64
C LEU A 64 7.88 56.89 29.73
N ALA A 65 8.90 56.16 29.27
CA ALA A 65 10.30 56.46 29.63
C ALA A 65 11.27 55.96 28.55
N LYS A 66 12.19 56.81 28.08
CA LYS A 66 13.36 56.40 27.27
C LYS A 66 14.57 56.29 28.20
N ARG A 67 15.44 55.29 28.02
CA ARG A 67 16.90 55.47 28.18
C ARG A 67 17.70 54.41 27.44
N SER A 68 18.75 54.85 26.78
CA SER A 68 19.80 54.05 26.15
C SER A 68 20.91 53.73 27.16
N GLY A 69 21.56 52.57 27.03
CA GLY A 69 22.74 52.20 27.81
C GLY A 69 23.58 51.17 27.06
N THR A 70 24.90 51.36 27.02
CA THR A 70 25.86 50.51 26.31
C THR A 70 26.87 49.91 27.28
N ARG A 71 27.59 48.87 26.81
CA ARG A 71 28.81 48.28 27.43
C ARG A 71 28.62 47.55 28.78
N GLN A 72 29.60 46.79 29.31
CA GLN A 72 30.68 45.91 28.78
C GLN A 72 31.50 45.42 29.99
N ASP A 73 32.08 44.20 29.95
CA ASP A 73 33.09 43.68 30.92
C ASP A 73 32.60 43.49 32.40
N ARG A 74 33.07 42.56 33.25
CA ARG A 74 34.30 41.73 33.32
C ARG A 74 34.17 40.57 34.35
N ARG A 75 35.00 39.52 34.17
CA ARG A 75 35.73 38.64 35.16
C ARG A 75 35.02 38.16 36.46
N ALA A 76 34.94 36.86 36.81
CA ALA A 76 35.95 35.76 36.96
C ALA A 76 36.59 35.67 38.37
N ILE A 77 37.29 34.55 38.68
CA ILE A 77 37.62 33.97 40.02
C ILE A 77 36.43 33.12 40.52
N SER A 78 36.44 31.78 40.64
CA SER A 78 37.42 30.74 41.08
C SER A 78 37.35 30.42 42.60
N ASP A 79 37.72 29.22 43.09
CA ASP A 79 38.24 28.03 42.39
C ASP A 79 37.17 26.89 42.29
N ASP A 80 37.23 25.65 42.82
CA ASP A 80 38.16 24.87 43.66
C ASP A 80 37.98 23.34 43.35
N GLU A 81 38.89 22.46 43.79
CA GLU A 81 38.96 21.03 43.39
C GLU A 81 38.50 20.02 44.47
N ASN A 82 38.10 18.80 44.05
CA ASN A 82 38.82 17.61 44.54
C ASN A 82 38.64 16.33 43.69
N ASN A 83 39.55 15.37 43.92
CA ASN A 83 39.80 14.19 43.10
C ASN A 83 39.92 12.93 44.00
N ASN A 84 39.45 11.76 43.55
CA ASN A 84 40.03 10.50 44.03
C ASN A 84 39.86 9.31 43.08
N GLN A 85 40.82 8.38 43.12
CA GLN A 85 40.92 7.17 42.28
C GLN A 85 41.18 5.91 43.13
N ARG A 86 41.15 4.74 42.47
CA ARG A 86 41.60 3.39 42.92
C ARG A 86 40.58 2.68 43.84
N LYS A 87 40.24 1.40 43.65
CA LYS A 87 41.08 0.23 43.33
C LYS A 87 40.31 -0.87 42.56
N ALA A 88 41.03 -1.87 42.08
CA ALA A 88 40.50 -3.19 41.67
C ALA A 88 41.14 -4.31 42.54
N PRO A 89 40.57 -5.53 42.56
CA PRO A 89 41.25 -6.75 43.01
C PRO A 89 41.36 -7.83 41.91
N GLU A 90 42.39 -8.66 41.98
CA GLU A 90 42.58 -9.85 41.14
C GLU A 90 42.11 -11.15 41.83
N SER A 91 41.77 -12.18 41.05
CA SER A 91 41.95 -13.61 41.37
C SER A 91 41.59 -14.48 40.16
N TYR A 92 41.97 -15.76 40.06
CA TYR A 92 43.32 -16.35 40.10
C TYR A 92 43.27 -17.69 39.30
N LYS A 93 44.44 -18.24 38.93
CA LYS A 93 44.70 -19.48 38.12
C LYS A 93 43.76 -20.69 38.43
N GLY A 94 43.47 -21.64 37.52
CA GLY A 94 43.95 -21.92 36.14
C GLY A 94 44.32 -23.42 35.95
N PHE A 95 44.29 -23.98 34.73
CA PHE A 95 44.81 -25.34 34.43
C PHE A 95 45.29 -25.53 32.97
N ARG A 96 46.09 -26.60 32.72
CA ARG A 96 46.72 -27.04 31.45
C ARG A 96 45.84 -28.07 30.68
N SER A 97 46.08 -28.51 29.44
CA SER A 97 47.22 -28.37 28.47
C SER A 97 46.79 -28.60 27.00
N GLU A 98 47.75 -28.36 26.09
CA GLU A 98 47.89 -28.67 24.65
C GLU A 98 47.25 -29.99 24.09
N GLU A 99 47.09 -30.23 22.77
CA GLU A 99 47.73 -29.68 21.56
C GLU A 99 46.72 -29.32 20.41
N GLY A 100 47.16 -28.58 19.38
CA GLY A 100 46.38 -28.35 18.15
C GLY A 100 46.79 -27.11 17.32
N LEU A 101 47.68 -27.30 16.34
CA LEU A 101 48.31 -26.22 15.53
C LEU A 101 47.38 -25.55 14.49
N LYS A 102 47.44 -24.20 14.41
CA LYS A 102 47.45 -23.32 13.19
C LYS A 102 46.29 -23.42 12.17
N GLU A 103 45.91 -22.39 11.40
CA GLU A 103 46.43 -21.02 11.18
C GLU A 103 45.33 -20.10 10.57
N GLY A 104 45.45 -18.78 10.76
CA GLY A 104 45.01 -17.79 9.76
C GLY A 104 43.64 -17.08 9.89
N TRP A 105 43.67 -15.81 9.47
CA TRP A 105 42.56 -14.94 9.04
C TRP A 105 41.52 -14.45 10.07
N GLY A 106 41.40 -13.12 10.16
CA GLY A 106 40.38 -12.45 10.97
C GLY A 106 39.77 -11.23 10.30
N LEU A 107 38.54 -10.92 10.70
CA LEU A 107 37.94 -9.58 10.84
C LEU A 107 38.30 -8.50 9.79
N ARG A 108 37.32 -8.14 8.93
CA ARG A 108 36.44 -6.98 9.20
C ARG A 108 35.26 -6.87 8.22
N GLN A 109 34.25 -6.10 8.64
CA GLN A 109 33.11 -5.66 7.84
C GLN A 109 33.37 -4.27 7.25
N SER A 110 32.86 -4.00 6.04
CA SER A 110 32.18 -2.72 5.72
C SER A 110 31.43 -2.78 4.38
N SER A 111 30.24 -2.17 4.36
CA SER A 111 29.48 -1.74 3.17
C SER A 111 29.96 -0.31 2.76
N PRO A 112 29.49 0.36 1.68
CA PRO A 112 28.57 -0.03 0.60
C PRO A 112 29.16 0.25 -0.81
N PHE A 113 28.34 0.24 -1.88
CA PHE A 113 28.47 1.23 -2.98
C PHE A 113 27.18 1.41 -3.80
N ASN A 114 27.10 2.52 -4.53
CA ASN A 114 26.05 2.89 -5.49
C ASN A 114 26.67 3.62 -6.70
N ASN A 115 25.99 3.57 -7.86
CA ASN A 115 26.35 4.18 -9.14
C ASN A 115 27.68 3.74 -9.79
N TYR A 116 27.59 3.16 -10.99
CA TYR A 116 28.67 3.19 -11.97
C TYR A 116 28.49 4.38 -12.93
N ASN A 117 29.59 4.97 -13.37
CA ASN A 117 29.60 5.75 -14.61
C ASN A 117 30.93 5.54 -15.37
N VAL A 118 30.88 5.74 -16.69
CA VAL A 118 31.83 5.29 -17.72
C VAL A 118 33.31 5.61 -17.46
N ARG A 119 34.20 4.63 -17.69
CA ARG A 119 35.50 4.83 -18.38
C ARG A 119 35.98 3.55 -19.09
N ARG A 120 36.50 3.71 -20.31
CA ARG A 120 37.11 2.64 -21.14
C ARG A 120 38.61 2.52 -20.86
N SER A 121 39.13 1.29 -20.79
CA SER A 121 40.37 0.88 -21.49
C SER A 121 40.70 -0.60 -21.24
N ARG A 122 41.03 -1.33 -22.32
CA ARG A 122 42.05 -2.41 -22.45
C ARG A 122 42.24 -3.39 -21.26
N ASP A 123 42.18 -4.71 -21.43
CA ASP A 123 42.86 -5.48 -22.49
C ASP A 123 42.05 -6.67 -23.05
N ALA A 124 42.60 -7.33 -24.08
CA ALA A 124 42.00 -8.47 -24.77
C ALA A 124 42.75 -9.78 -24.50
N GLY A 125 42.00 -10.89 -24.32
CA GLY A 125 42.58 -12.23 -24.23
C GLY A 125 41.57 -13.30 -23.79
N ALA A 126 41.51 -14.41 -24.54
CA ALA A 126 40.86 -15.67 -24.17
C ALA A 126 39.33 -15.66 -23.88
N ALA A 127 38.50 -15.53 -24.93
CA ALA A 127 37.07 -15.91 -24.87
C ALA A 127 36.50 -16.53 -26.17
N GLU A 128 37.34 -16.97 -27.12
CA GLU A 128 36.90 -17.31 -28.49
C GLU A 128 37.08 -18.80 -28.86
N ARG A 129 36.62 -19.69 -27.97
CA ARG A 129 36.43 -21.14 -28.25
C ARG A 129 35.25 -21.67 -27.41
N GLY A 130 34.01 -21.44 -27.85
CA GLY A 130 32.84 -21.82 -27.03
C GLY A 130 31.43 -21.77 -27.62
N MET A 131 31.20 -21.27 -28.84
CA MET A 131 29.84 -21.15 -29.42
C MET A 131 29.68 -21.66 -30.86
N GLU A 132 30.31 -22.80 -31.20
CA GLU A 132 30.14 -23.46 -32.50
C GLU A 132 29.46 -24.83 -32.42
N ARG A 133 28.66 -25.07 -31.36
CA ARG A 133 27.88 -26.30 -31.15
C ARG A 133 26.49 -26.04 -30.57
N TYR A 134 25.62 -25.33 -31.31
CA TYR A 134 24.16 -25.42 -31.11
C TYR A 134 23.29 -25.10 -32.35
N SER A 135 23.90 -24.96 -33.54
CA SER A 135 23.18 -24.64 -34.80
C SER A 135 23.39 -25.71 -35.88
N ARG A 136 23.46 -26.99 -35.48
CA ARG A 136 23.73 -28.10 -36.40
C ARG A 136 22.88 -29.38 -36.21
N GLU A 137 21.91 -29.38 -35.29
CA GLU A 137 21.03 -30.55 -35.04
C GLU A 137 19.59 -30.39 -35.57
N SER A 138 19.27 -29.27 -36.23
CA SER A 138 17.93 -28.98 -36.76
C SER A 138 17.81 -29.13 -38.29
N ARG A 139 18.72 -29.88 -38.94
CA ARG A 139 18.75 -30.03 -40.41
C ARG A 139 18.98 -31.44 -40.97
N GLU A 140 18.98 -32.48 -40.12
CA GLU A 140 19.04 -33.89 -40.54
C GLU A 140 17.86 -34.70 -39.95
N LYS A 141 16.65 -34.48 -40.48
CA LYS A 141 15.47 -35.33 -40.17
C LYS A 141 14.32 -35.23 -41.18
N SER A 142 14.64 -35.11 -42.46
CA SER A 142 13.63 -35.01 -43.54
C SER A 142 14.12 -35.56 -44.89
N SER A 143 14.74 -36.74 -44.88
CA SER A 143 15.21 -37.41 -46.11
C SER A 143 15.31 -38.94 -45.91
N GLY A 144 14.19 -39.65 -46.04
CA GLY A 144 14.11 -41.10 -45.91
C GLY A 144 12.71 -41.64 -46.19
N GLU A 145 12.65 -42.92 -46.61
CA GLU A 145 11.43 -43.75 -46.68
C GLU A 145 10.32 -43.27 -47.63
N LEU A 146 10.68 -43.12 -48.91
CA LEU A 146 9.75 -43.35 -50.01
C LEU A 146 9.64 -44.88 -50.27
N ASN A 147 8.67 -45.57 -49.66
CA ASN A 147 7.94 -46.67 -50.31
C ASN A 147 6.79 -47.32 -49.49
N THR A 148 5.95 -48.07 -50.21
CA THR A 148 4.90 -49.01 -49.73
C THR A 148 3.82 -48.47 -48.79
N LEU A 149 2.66 -48.07 -49.35
CA LEU A 149 1.42 -48.88 -49.24
C LEU A 149 0.35 -48.44 -50.25
N GLN A 150 -0.39 -49.42 -50.80
CA GLN A 150 -1.45 -49.20 -51.79
C GLN A 150 -2.85 -49.29 -51.17
N LYS A 151 -3.84 -48.68 -51.85
CA LYS A 151 -5.30 -48.82 -51.67
C LYS A 151 -5.83 -48.20 -50.36
N SER A 152 -6.90 -47.39 -50.34
CA SER A 152 -8.08 -47.40 -51.22
C SER A 152 -8.91 -46.09 -51.20
N LYS A 153 -9.73 -45.91 -52.26
CA LYS A 153 -11.12 -45.35 -52.32
C LYS A 153 -11.57 -44.41 -51.16
N ARG A 154 -12.24 -43.26 -51.41
CA ARG A 154 -13.29 -43.00 -52.42
C ARG A 154 -13.56 -41.50 -52.63
N ILE A 155 -14.26 -41.15 -53.71
CA ILE A 155 -14.51 -39.77 -54.21
C ILE A 155 -15.89 -39.22 -53.79
N ARG A 156 -16.00 -37.88 -53.57
CA ARG A 156 -17.14 -37.02 -54.02
C ARG A 156 -16.75 -35.52 -54.05
N PRO A 157 -17.36 -34.66 -54.91
CA PRO A 157 -16.78 -33.36 -55.31
C PRO A 157 -17.50 -32.11 -54.74
N ARG A 158 -16.98 -30.92 -55.07
CA ARG A 158 -17.70 -29.62 -55.08
C ARG A 158 -17.83 -29.08 -56.52
N PRO A 159 -18.76 -28.14 -56.81
CA PRO A 159 -19.11 -27.73 -58.18
C PRO A 159 -18.17 -26.70 -58.83
N THR A 160 -18.42 -26.44 -60.12
CA THR A 160 -17.58 -25.70 -61.07
C THR A 160 -17.80 -24.18 -61.11
N GLU A 161 -16.88 -23.51 -61.80
CA GLU A 161 -16.87 -22.07 -62.13
C GLU A 161 -18.13 -21.57 -62.85
N LYS A 162 -18.34 -20.25 -62.83
CA LYS A 162 -19.14 -19.56 -63.85
C LYS A 162 -18.71 -18.09 -64.03
N SER A 163 -17.98 -17.82 -65.12
CA SER A 163 -17.59 -16.47 -65.63
C SER A 163 -16.54 -15.70 -64.78
N MET A 164 -15.70 -14.81 -65.34
CA MET A 164 -15.52 -14.38 -66.76
C MET A 164 -14.06 -13.93 -67.04
N LYS A 165 -13.74 -13.67 -68.32
CA LYS A 165 -12.37 -13.38 -68.83
C LYS A 165 -11.90 -11.92 -68.64
N ALA A 166 -10.59 -11.74 -68.46
CA ALA A 166 -9.69 -10.74 -69.09
C ALA A 166 -8.29 -10.87 -68.41
N GLU A 167 -7.19 -11.38 -68.96
CA GLU A 167 -6.39 -11.10 -70.19
C GLU A 167 -5.54 -9.81 -70.16
N ILE A 168 -4.22 -9.97 -70.42
CA ILE A 168 -3.22 -8.97 -70.89
C ILE A 168 -2.72 -7.96 -69.82
N ASN A 169 -1.41 -7.66 -69.64
CA ASN A 169 -0.20 -8.04 -70.38
C ASN A 169 1.02 -8.31 -69.47
N MET A 170 2.11 -8.90 -70.02
CA MET A 170 3.45 -8.90 -69.41
C MET A 170 4.37 -7.83 -70.02
N LEU A 171 5.49 -7.53 -69.36
CA LEU A 171 6.79 -7.24 -70.00
C LEU A 171 7.91 -7.43 -68.98
N ASP A 172 8.94 -8.20 -69.34
CA ASP A 172 10.18 -8.39 -68.56
C ASP A 172 11.24 -7.32 -68.90
N MET A 173 12.28 -7.19 -68.07
CA MET A 173 13.70 -7.35 -68.48
C MET A 173 14.67 -7.09 -67.31
N ASP A 174 15.79 -7.84 -67.30
CA ASP A 174 16.96 -7.69 -66.43
C ASP A 174 17.87 -6.50 -66.89
N GLU A 175 19.04 -6.14 -66.32
CA GLU A 175 19.98 -6.84 -65.42
C GLU A 175 21.04 -5.84 -64.82
N LYS A 176 21.92 -6.36 -63.95
CA LYS A 176 23.30 -5.90 -63.63
C LYS A 176 23.56 -4.73 -62.65
N GLU A 177 24.78 -4.78 -62.10
CA GLU A 177 25.30 -4.05 -60.93
C GLU A 177 26.40 -3.02 -61.30
N PHE A 178 26.80 -2.20 -60.32
CA PHE A 178 28.19 -2.09 -59.77
C PHE A 178 28.74 -0.64 -59.59
N PHE A 179 29.04 -0.27 -58.32
CA PHE A 179 30.07 0.66 -57.75
C PHE A 179 30.46 1.94 -58.54
N HIS A 180 30.71 3.12 -57.96
CA HIS A 180 30.96 3.67 -56.61
C HIS A 180 30.48 5.17 -56.62
N SER A 181 30.55 6.04 -55.61
CA SER A 181 31.33 6.18 -54.35
C SER A 181 30.58 7.06 -53.33
N ASP A 182 30.88 6.89 -52.03
CA ASP A 182 30.98 7.87 -50.91
C ASP A 182 30.10 9.15 -50.90
N SER A 183 29.52 9.59 -49.78
CA SER A 183 30.11 9.60 -48.44
C SER A 183 29.11 9.86 -47.27
N GLU A 184 29.58 9.54 -46.06
CA GLU A 184 29.14 10.04 -44.73
C GLU A 184 27.76 9.60 -44.18
N SER A 185 27.80 9.22 -42.90
CA SER A 185 26.72 8.62 -42.13
C SER A 185 26.28 9.52 -40.97
N SER A 186 24.97 9.69 -40.80
CA SER A 186 24.36 10.12 -39.54
C SER A 186 23.26 9.12 -39.18
N ASP A 187 23.43 8.38 -38.09
CA ASP A 187 22.37 7.48 -37.59
C ASP A 187 21.18 8.33 -37.10
N ASP A 188 19.99 8.09 -37.65
CA ASP A 188 18.79 8.85 -37.35
C ASP A 188 18.32 8.65 -35.89
N GLU A 189 17.86 9.73 -35.25
CA GLU A 189 17.02 9.60 -34.04
C GLU A 189 15.61 9.18 -34.48
N ASP A 190 15.18 7.97 -34.11
CA ASP A 190 13.81 7.46 -34.34
C ASP A 190 12.76 8.41 -33.71
N GLU A 191 12.23 9.36 -34.49
CA GLU A 191 11.11 10.21 -34.09
C GLU A 191 9.88 9.33 -33.80
N VAL A 192 9.43 9.34 -32.55
CA VAL A 192 8.31 8.51 -32.10
C VAL A 192 7.00 9.04 -32.69
N GLU A 193 6.51 8.41 -33.77
CA GLU A 193 5.18 8.64 -34.34
C GLU A 193 4.08 8.52 -33.28
N GLY A 194 3.70 9.67 -32.69
CA GLY A 194 2.70 9.77 -31.63
C GLY A 194 1.56 10.74 -31.92
N THR A 195 1.65 11.51 -33.00
CA THR A 195 0.82 12.71 -33.24
C THR A 195 -0.63 12.42 -33.66
N PRO A 196 -0.95 11.62 -34.71
CA PRO A 196 -2.30 11.65 -35.28
C PRO A 196 -3.39 11.14 -34.32
N LEU A 197 -3.05 10.14 -33.49
CA LEU A 197 -3.99 9.57 -32.53
C LEU A 197 -4.09 10.41 -31.26
N PHE A 198 -3.00 11.06 -30.83
CA PHE A 198 -3.02 11.96 -29.69
C PHE A 198 -3.89 13.19 -30.01
N ASP A 199 -3.66 13.83 -31.15
CA ASP A 199 -4.40 15.01 -31.57
C ASP A 199 -5.86 14.69 -31.86
N ALA A 200 -6.18 13.55 -32.49
CA ALA A 200 -7.57 13.11 -32.68
C ALA A 200 -8.31 12.86 -31.35
N ALA A 201 -7.65 12.23 -30.37
CA ALA A 201 -8.25 12.02 -29.06
C ALA A 201 -8.45 13.33 -28.29
N LYS A 202 -7.46 14.23 -28.31
CA LYS A 202 -7.51 15.54 -27.66
C LYS A 202 -8.53 16.48 -28.31
N ALA A 203 -8.60 16.53 -29.64
CA ALA A 203 -9.59 17.32 -30.38
C ALA A 203 -11.02 16.81 -30.20
N LYS A 204 -11.22 15.51 -29.95
CA LYS A 204 -12.52 14.96 -29.53
C LYS A 204 -12.87 15.41 -28.10
N LEU A 205 -11.94 15.27 -27.15
CA LEU A 205 -12.15 15.65 -25.75
C LEU A 205 -12.52 17.15 -25.61
N LEU A 206 -11.77 18.03 -26.30
CA LEU A 206 -11.99 19.48 -26.30
C LEU A 206 -13.36 19.90 -26.87
N LYS A 207 -14.02 19.06 -27.67
CA LYS A 207 -15.39 19.30 -28.16
C LYS A 207 -16.47 18.81 -27.18
N GLU A 208 -16.13 17.93 -26.24
CA GLU A 208 -17.08 17.30 -25.32
C GLU A 208 -17.08 17.95 -23.91
N THR A 209 -16.01 18.64 -23.49
CA THR A 209 -15.90 19.22 -22.13
C THR A 209 -15.88 20.76 -22.10
N SER A 210 -17.06 21.39 -22.17
CA SER A 210 -17.23 22.86 -22.15
C SER A 210 -17.79 23.46 -20.84
N PHE A 211 -17.76 22.72 -19.71
CA PHE A 211 -18.28 23.20 -18.41
C PHE A 211 -17.47 22.73 -17.18
N ILE A 212 -16.45 23.49 -16.77
CA ILE A 212 -15.92 23.44 -15.38
C ILE A 212 -15.50 24.84 -14.90
N HIS A 213 -16.26 25.42 -13.95
CA HIS A 213 -15.82 26.56 -13.15
C HIS A 213 -16.35 26.46 -11.69
N VAL A 214 -16.07 25.34 -11.00
CA VAL A 214 -16.51 25.08 -9.62
C VAL A 214 -15.37 24.49 -8.76
N ALA A 215 -14.24 25.20 -8.67
CA ALA A 215 -13.05 24.71 -7.98
C ALA A 215 -13.03 24.99 -6.46
N GLU A 216 -13.42 26.20 -6.05
CA GLU A 216 -13.15 26.66 -4.67
C GLU A 216 -14.18 26.16 -3.65
N GLU A 217 -15.48 26.22 -3.99
CA GLU A 217 -16.57 25.88 -3.06
C GLU A 217 -16.58 24.39 -2.64
N GLN A 218 -15.96 23.51 -3.43
CA GLN A 218 -15.80 22.09 -3.07
C GLN A 218 -14.69 21.85 -2.05
N ARG A 219 -13.66 22.71 -1.96
CA ARG A 219 -12.47 22.45 -1.12
C ARG A 219 -12.85 22.38 0.37
N SER A 220 -13.77 23.25 0.79
CA SER A 220 -14.39 23.24 2.13
C SER A 220 -15.11 21.93 2.45
N LYS A 221 -15.87 21.39 1.49
CA LYS A 221 -16.72 20.19 1.68
C LYS A 221 -15.94 18.87 1.68
N GLN A 222 -14.64 18.89 1.34
CA GLN A 222 -13.79 17.69 1.26
C GLN A 222 -12.90 17.46 2.49
N ASP A 223 -12.64 18.46 3.33
CA ASP A 223 -11.78 18.30 4.51
C ASP A 223 -12.39 17.34 5.56
N GLN A 224 -11.74 16.19 5.78
CA GLN A 224 -12.14 15.23 6.80
C GLN A 224 -11.37 15.42 8.14
N THR A 225 -10.36 16.29 8.19
CA THR A 225 -9.50 16.50 9.36
C THR A 225 -10.22 17.22 10.50
N ALA A 226 -11.27 17.99 10.19
CA ALA A 226 -12.24 18.52 11.15
C ALA A 226 -13.07 17.43 11.85
N HIS A 227 -13.12 16.21 11.28
CA HIS A 227 -13.81 15.04 11.84
C HIS A 227 -12.83 13.94 12.31
N ALA A 228 -11.53 14.23 12.34
CA ALA A 228 -10.51 13.34 12.88
C ALA A 228 -10.77 13.05 14.36
N TYR A 229 -10.64 11.78 14.75
CA TYR A 229 -10.69 11.42 16.16
C TYR A 229 -9.37 11.77 16.84
N ARG A 230 -9.42 12.74 17.76
CA ARG A 230 -8.32 13.09 18.66
C ARG A 230 -8.85 12.91 20.09
N PRO A 231 -8.27 12.01 20.91
CA PRO A 231 -8.62 11.93 22.33
C PRO A 231 -8.10 13.16 23.08
N ASN A 232 -8.73 13.49 24.21
CA ASN A 232 -8.27 14.59 25.08
C ASN A 232 -7.13 14.11 26.00
N ILE A 233 -6.02 13.69 25.39
CA ILE A 233 -4.82 13.13 26.02
C ILE A 233 -3.61 13.75 25.29
N ASP A 234 -2.51 14.00 25.99
CA ASP A 234 -1.26 14.45 25.35
C ASP A 234 -0.84 13.44 24.26
N PRO A 235 -0.61 13.88 23.01
CA PRO A 235 -0.19 12.99 21.94
C PRO A 235 1.02 12.11 22.27
N ARG A 236 1.97 12.62 23.08
CA ARG A 236 3.18 11.90 23.53
C ARG A 236 2.87 10.68 24.39
N GLU A 237 1.68 10.65 24.98
CA GLU A 237 1.16 9.52 25.76
C GLU A 237 0.29 8.56 24.93
N THR A 238 0.28 8.69 23.59
CA THR A 238 -0.59 7.93 22.69
C THR A 238 0.18 7.36 21.49
N SER A 239 -0.29 6.22 20.96
CA SER A 239 0.30 5.55 19.80
C SER A 239 -0.70 5.32 18.66
N ILE A 240 -0.18 5.22 17.44
CA ILE A 240 -0.89 4.80 16.22
C ILE A 240 -0.20 3.56 15.67
N ILE A 241 -0.98 2.53 15.37
CA ILE A 241 -0.46 1.25 14.85
C ILE A 241 -0.85 1.10 13.38
N LEU A 242 0.16 0.94 12.53
CA LEU A 242 0.05 0.80 11.08
C LEU A 242 0.38 -0.64 10.69
N PHE A 243 -0.47 -1.25 9.86
CA PHE A 243 -0.25 -2.61 9.34
C PHE A 243 0.07 -2.58 7.83
N PRO A 244 1.20 -3.15 7.37
CA PRO A 244 1.62 -3.11 5.98
C PRO A 244 0.73 -3.97 5.06
N GLY A 245 1.05 -3.97 3.76
CA GLY A 245 0.25 -4.63 2.72
C GLY A 245 1.09 -5.40 1.70
N GLN A 246 0.41 -6.04 0.74
CA GLN A 246 1.06 -6.72 -0.39
C GLN A 246 2.04 -5.77 -1.10
N GLY A 247 3.29 -6.23 -1.24
CA GLY A 247 4.43 -5.44 -1.70
C GLY A 247 5.51 -5.22 -0.63
N SER A 248 5.25 -5.53 0.64
CA SER A 248 6.21 -5.40 1.74
C SER A 248 6.85 -6.72 2.22
N GLN A 249 6.38 -7.86 1.71
CA GLN A 249 6.94 -9.18 2.02
C GLN A 249 8.38 -9.36 1.51
N PHE A 250 9.19 -10.13 2.25
CA PHE A 250 10.56 -10.50 1.87
C PHE A 250 10.90 -11.89 2.42
N VAL A 251 11.81 -12.61 1.74
CA VAL A 251 12.30 -13.91 2.24
C VAL A 251 13.19 -13.69 3.47
N GLY A 252 12.94 -14.46 4.52
CA GLY A 252 13.54 -14.31 5.85
C GLY A 252 12.63 -13.60 6.86
N MET A 253 11.47 -13.08 6.46
CA MET A 253 10.55 -12.39 7.38
C MET A 253 9.89 -13.37 8.37
N GLY A 254 9.64 -12.90 9.59
CA GLY A 254 9.13 -13.73 10.69
C GLY A 254 10.22 -14.45 11.47
N LYS A 255 11.46 -14.53 10.95
CA LYS A 255 12.60 -15.19 11.61
C LYS A 255 12.92 -14.59 12.97
N LYS A 256 12.77 -13.27 13.15
CA LYS A 256 13.01 -12.59 14.44
C LYS A 256 11.83 -12.77 15.39
N LEU A 257 10.64 -13.09 14.87
CA LEU A 257 9.42 -13.27 15.67
C LEU A 257 9.33 -14.63 16.36
N LEU A 258 10.03 -15.67 15.89
CA LEU A 258 9.95 -17.04 16.41
C LEU A 258 10.40 -17.23 17.87
N GLY A 259 11.00 -16.22 18.49
CA GLY A 259 11.37 -16.21 19.91
C GLY A 259 10.28 -15.71 20.87
N TYR A 260 9.18 -15.13 20.35
CA TYR A 260 8.12 -14.51 21.16
C TYR A 260 6.90 -15.42 21.35
N SER A 261 6.12 -15.12 22.38
CA SER A 261 4.96 -15.90 22.81
C SER A 261 3.90 -16.03 21.70
N ASN A 262 3.25 -17.19 21.61
CA ASN A 262 2.18 -17.52 20.65
C ASN A 262 2.59 -17.50 19.15
N VAL A 263 3.77 -17.00 18.76
CA VAL A 263 4.11 -16.81 17.34
C VAL A 263 4.18 -18.14 16.59
N LYS A 264 4.75 -19.19 17.19
CA LYS A 264 4.81 -20.52 16.58
C LYS A 264 3.41 -21.10 16.40
N ASP A 265 2.61 -21.12 17.46
CA ASP A 265 1.20 -21.53 17.46
C ASP A 265 0.39 -20.81 16.36
N MET A 266 0.66 -19.52 16.12
CA MET A 266 0.01 -18.73 15.06
C MET A 266 0.44 -19.14 13.65
N PHE A 267 1.70 -19.53 13.43
CA PHE A 267 2.15 -20.08 12.14
C PHE A 267 1.66 -21.52 11.94
N GLU A 268 1.65 -22.36 12.97
CA GLU A 268 1.09 -23.71 12.93
C GLU A 268 -0.42 -23.68 12.59
N MET A 269 -1.20 -22.84 13.29
CA MET A 269 -2.61 -22.60 12.98
C MET A 269 -2.81 -21.95 11.60
N ALA A 270 -1.85 -21.14 11.12
CA ALA A 270 -1.90 -20.64 9.75
C ALA A 270 -1.70 -21.76 8.73
N ASN A 271 -0.77 -22.69 8.98
CA ASN A 271 -0.52 -23.84 8.12
C ASN A 271 -1.75 -24.74 8.02
N GLU A 272 -2.47 -25.00 9.12
CA GLU A 272 -3.76 -25.70 9.12
C GLU A 272 -4.83 -24.99 8.25
N ILE A 273 -4.98 -23.67 8.42
CA ILE A 273 -6.00 -22.87 7.71
C ILE A 273 -5.65 -22.72 6.21
N LEU A 274 -4.37 -22.68 5.87
CA LEU A 274 -3.87 -22.46 4.51
C LEU A 274 -3.71 -23.75 3.71
N GLY A 275 -3.32 -24.85 4.35
CA GLY A 275 -3.04 -26.14 3.71
C GLY A 275 -1.65 -26.23 3.06
N TYR A 276 -0.71 -25.39 3.49
CA TYR A 276 0.70 -25.39 3.11
C TYR A 276 1.52 -24.73 4.23
N ASP A 277 2.84 -24.95 4.27
CA ASP A 277 3.70 -24.28 5.24
C ASP A 277 3.97 -22.81 4.86
N LEU A 278 3.32 -21.90 5.58
CA LEU A 278 3.51 -20.46 5.43
C LEU A 278 4.84 -20.00 6.02
N LEU A 279 5.29 -20.61 7.12
CA LEU A 279 6.51 -20.18 7.80
C LEU A 279 7.73 -20.51 6.95
N GLU A 280 7.80 -21.72 6.40
CA GLU A 280 8.88 -22.13 5.50
C GLU A 280 8.96 -21.21 4.26
N LEU A 281 7.81 -20.90 3.65
CA LEU A 281 7.71 -19.95 2.52
C LEU A 281 8.11 -18.51 2.91
N CYS A 282 7.86 -18.08 4.14
CA CYS A 282 8.32 -16.79 4.66
C CYS A 282 9.84 -16.78 4.91
N LEU A 283 10.40 -17.84 5.47
CA LEU A 283 11.81 -17.93 5.88
C LEU A 283 12.76 -18.17 4.70
N HIS A 284 12.41 -19.08 3.80
CA HIS A 284 13.31 -19.58 2.75
C HIS A 284 12.79 -19.34 1.32
N GLY A 285 11.50 -19.04 1.16
CA GLY A 285 10.93 -18.66 -0.13
C GLY A 285 10.57 -19.87 -1.02
N PRO A 286 10.81 -19.81 -2.34
CA PRO A 286 11.49 -18.74 -3.07
C PRO A 286 10.66 -17.45 -3.18
N ILE A 287 11.34 -16.32 -3.42
CA ILE A 287 10.70 -14.99 -3.51
C ILE A 287 9.65 -14.89 -4.64
N SER A 288 9.78 -15.69 -5.70
CA SER A 288 8.79 -15.80 -6.78
C SER A 288 7.44 -16.34 -6.30
N GLU A 289 7.45 -17.39 -5.48
CA GLU A 289 6.25 -17.99 -4.88
C GLU A 289 5.69 -17.07 -3.79
N LEU A 290 6.54 -16.56 -2.89
CA LEU A 290 6.13 -15.64 -1.83
C LEU A 290 5.46 -14.36 -2.39
N ASN A 291 5.86 -13.89 -3.58
CA ASN A 291 5.26 -12.73 -4.25
C ASN A 291 3.89 -13.01 -4.91
N LYS A 292 3.47 -14.26 -5.09
CA LYS A 292 2.13 -14.55 -5.65
C LYS A 292 1.04 -14.02 -4.72
N THR A 293 -0.05 -13.51 -5.29
CA THR A 293 -1.12 -12.86 -4.51
C THR A 293 -1.72 -13.79 -3.45
N VAL A 294 -1.83 -15.08 -3.77
CA VAL A 294 -2.26 -16.17 -2.87
C VAL A 294 -1.38 -16.40 -1.63
N HIS A 295 -0.09 -16.01 -1.69
CA HIS A 295 0.89 -16.28 -0.62
C HIS A 295 1.26 -15.01 0.14
N CYS A 296 1.63 -13.92 -0.55
CA CYS A 296 2.00 -12.65 0.11
C CYS A 296 0.89 -12.10 1.01
N GLN A 297 -0.39 -12.25 0.67
CA GLN A 297 -1.49 -11.70 1.47
C GLN A 297 -1.63 -12.41 2.83
N PRO A 298 -1.72 -13.76 2.91
CA PRO A 298 -1.57 -14.48 4.17
C PRO A 298 -0.24 -14.19 4.89
N ALA A 299 0.88 -14.18 4.16
CA ALA A 299 2.21 -14.02 4.73
C ALA A 299 2.42 -12.66 5.42
N VAL A 300 1.98 -11.56 4.79
CA VAL A 300 1.98 -10.23 5.41
C VAL A 300 1.01 -10.19 6.59
N PHE A 301 -0.19 -10.78 6.49
CA PHE A 301 -1.18 -10.78 7.57
C PHE A 301 -0.69 -11.51 8.84
N VAL A 302 -0.14 -12.72 8.71
CA VAL A 302 0.33 -13.52 9.86
C VAL A 302 1.57 -12.87 10.48
N THR A 303 2.57 -12.48 9.69
CA THR A 303 3.77 -11.78 10.18
C THR A 303 3.43 -10.45 10.85
N SER A 304 2.42 -9.72 10.35
CA SER A 304 1.92 -8.48 10.98
C SER A 304 1.30 -8.69 12.35
N LEU A 305 0.58 -9.81 12.55
CA LEU A 305 -0.03 -10.13 13.84
C LEU A 305 0.98 -10.79 14.80
N ALA A 306 1.92 -11.58 14.31
CA ALA A 306 3.06 -12.06 15.10
C ALA A 306 3.94 -10.88 15.60
N ALA A 307 4.06 -9.81 14.82
CA ALA A 307 4.69 -8.57 15.27
C ALA A 307 3.91 -7.86 16.40
N VAL A 308 2.59 -8.07 16.51
CA VAL A 308 1.81 -7.62 17.68
C VAL A 308 2.17 -8.46 18.92
N GLU A 309 2.34 -9.78 18.80
CA GLU A 309 2.78 -10.61 19.93
C GLU A 309 4.17 -10.18 20.43
N MET A 310 5.13 -9.95 19.52
CA MET A 310 6.43 -9.35 19.88
C MET A 310 6.28 -8.04 20.64
N MET A 311 5.36 -7.16 20.24
CA MET A 311 5.11 -5.89 20.94
C MET A 311 4.40 -6.07 22.29
N LYS A 312 3.63 -7.14 22.52
CA LYS A 312 3.08 -7.47 23.86
C LYS A 312 4.20 -7.87 24.82
N ASP A 313 5.12 -8.70 24.34
CA ASP A 313 6.19 -9.25 25.17
C ASP A 313 7.29 -8.21 25.45
N SER A 314 7.63 -7.37 24.45
CA SER A 314 8.73 -6.40 24.55
C SER A 314 8.32 -5.00 25.05
N ASN A 315 7.13 -4.49 24.67
CA ASN A 315 6.70 -3.14 25.04
C ASN A 315 5.16 -2.99 25.04
N PRO A 316 4.44 -3.67 25.97
CA PRO A 316 2.97 -3.72 25.96
C PRO A 316 2.31 -2.34 26.12
N LYS A 317 3.01 -1.39 26.75
CA LYS A 317 2.56 0.00 26.90
C LYS A 317 2.27 0.68 25.56
N VAL A 318 2.94 0.30 24.48
CA VAL A 318 2.66 0.81 23.12
C VAL A 318 1.26 0.39 22.66
N LEU A 319 0.85 -0.84 22.96
CA LEU A 319 -0.46 -1.36 22.60
C LEU A 319 -1.57 -0.76 23.51
N GLU A 320 -1.30 -0.64 24.82
CA GLU A 320 -2.20 0.02 25.79
C GLU A 320 -2.44 1.51 25.50
N LYS A 321 -1.49 2.18 24.84
CA LYS A 321 -1.55 3.57 24.40
C LYS A 321 -2.20 3.75 23.01
N CYS A 322 -2.63 2.69 22.35
CA CYS A 322 -3.11 2.77 20.97
C CYS A 322 -4.48 3.44 20.86
N ILE A 323 -4.50 4.63 20.25
CA ILE A 323 -5.72 5.45 20.12
C ILE A 323 -6.47 5.25 18.80
N THR A 324 -5.81 4.67 17.79
CA THR A 324 -6.37 4.30 16.48
C THR A 324 -5.37 3.44 15.70
N THR A 325 -5.88 2.60 14.82
CA THR A 325 -5.09 1.75 13.93
C THR A 325 -5.62 1.80 12.50
N THR A 326 -4.78 1.44 11.54
CA THR A 326 -5.13 1.30 10.12
C THR A 326 -4.15 0.34 9.46
N GLY A 327 -4.51 -0.23 8.31
CA GLY A 327 -3.58 -1.01 7.53
C GLY A 327 -3.81 -0.89 6.04
N PHE A 328 -2.78 -1.14 5.25
CA PHE A 328 -2.79 -0.90 3.81
C PHE A 328 -3.30 -2.13 3.06
N SER A 329 -4.45 -2.01 2.38
CA SER A 329 -5.06 -3.11 1.61
C SER A 329 -5.34 -4.36 2.46
N VAL A 330 -4.52 -5.41 2.38
CA VAL A 330 -4.62 -6.60 3.24
C VAL A 330 -4.33 -6.29 4.72
N GLY A 331 -3.52 -5.27 5.02
CA GLY A 331 -3.27 -4.83 6.39
C GLY A 331 -4.52 -4.35 7.14
N GLU A 332 -5.59 -3.94 6.43
CA GLU A 332 -6.86 -3.58 7.08
C GLU A 332 -7.50 -4.78 7.81
N TYR A 333 -7.19 -6.00 7.39
CA TYR A 333 -7.63 -7.23 8.06
C TYR A 333 -6.84 -7.48 9.35
N ALA A 334 -5.52 -7.25 9.34
CA ALA A 334 -4.70 -7.29 10.55
C ALA A 334 -5.15 -6.21 11.56
N ALA A 335 -5.47 -5.00 11.09
CA ALA A 335 -6.03 -3.92 11.92
C ALA A 335 -7.39 -4.30 12.56
N LEU A 336 -8.24 -5.01 11.83
CA LEU A 336 -9.52 -5.52 12.35
C LEU A 336 -9.36 -6.66 13.37
N VAL A 337 -8.37 -7.53 13.22
CA VAL A 337 -8.06 -8.57 14.23
C VAL A 337 -7.43 -7.95 15.47
N PHE A 338 -6.41 -7.10 15.31
CA PHE A 338 -5.73 -6.39 16.42
C PHE A 338 -6.70 -5.57 17.28
N SER A 339 -7.65 -4.86 16.65
CA SER A 339 -8.68 -4.08 17.33
C SER A 339 -9.82 -4.92 17.96
N GLY A 340 -9.75 -6.25 17.88
CA GLY A 340 -10.77 -7.17 18.43
C GLY A 340 -12.09 -7.22 17.64
N ALA A 341 -12.13 -6.65 16.42
CA ALA A 341 -13.31 -6.68 15.57
C ALA A 341 -13.52 -8.04 14.88
N MET A 342 -12.51 -8.90 14.84
CA MET A 342 -12.48 -10.21 14.17
C MET A 342 -11.48 -11.12 14.90
N THR A 343 -11.60 -12.44 14.79
CA THR A 343 -10.59 -13.38 15.34
C THR A 343 -9.47 -13.62 14.32
N PHE A 344 -8.33 -14.18 14.77
CA PHE A 344 -7.21 -14.52 13.88
C PHE A 344 -7.63 -15.52 12.79
N GLU A 345 -8.39 -16.55 13.19
CA GLU A 345 -8.83 -17.65 12.33
C GLU A 345 -9.80 -17.17 11.25
N ASP A 346 -10.79 -16.36 11.62
CA ASP A 346 -11.74 -15.75 10.67
C ASP A 346 -11.05 -14.73 9.76
N GLY A 347 -10.11 -13.95 10.31
CA GLY A 347 -9.26 -13.04 9.54
C GLY A 347 -8.44 -13.76 8.48
N LEU A 348 -7.73 -14.83 8.86
CA LEU A 348 -6.90 -15.60 7.92
C LEU A 348 -7.74 -16.34 6.87
N LYS A 349 -8.89 -16.90 7.24
CA LYS A 349 -9.84 -17.52 6.28
C LYS A 349 -10.34 -16.50 5.24
N LEU A 350 -10.63 -15.26 5.66
CA LEU A 350 -10.99 -14.19 4.74
C LEU A 350 -9.81 -13.69 3.90
N VAL A 351 -8.61 -13.60 4.46
CA VAL A 351 -7.40 -13.21 3.71
C VAL A 351 -7.04 -14.29 2.67
N LYS A 352 -7.10 -15.58 3.02
CA LYS A 352 -6.97 -16.70 2.07
C LYS A 352 -7.97 -16.58 0.92
N THR A 353 -9.25 -16.40 1.26
CA THR A 353 -10.34 -16.20 0.28
C THR A 353 -10.08 -15.00 -0.63
N ARG A 354 -9.75 -13.84 -0.04
CA ARG A 354 -9.46 -12.58 -0.76
C ARG A 354 -8.29 -12.77 -1.73
N ALA A 355 -7.22 -13.40 -1.28
CA ALA A 355 -6.01 -13.63 -2.03
C ALA A 355 -6.26 -14.56 -3.23
N GLN A 356 -6.98 -15.67 -3.03
CA GLN A 356 -7.40 -16.60 -4.09
C GLN A 356 -8.31 -15.92 -5.12
N LEU A 357 -9.29 -15.14 -4.69
CA LEU A 357 -10.19 -14.42 -5.59
C LEU A 357 -9.49 -13.32 -6.38
N MET A 358 -8.60 -12.53 -5.75
CA MET A 358 -7.83 -11.48 -6.43
C MET A 358 -6.82 -12.06 -7.42
N GLN A 359 -6.22 -13.22 -7.12
CA GLN A 359 -5.39 -13.97 -8.07
C GLN A 359 -6.22 -14.41 -9.28
N ARG A 360 -7.35 -15.11 -9.06
CA ARG A 360 -8.24 -15.59 -10.14
C ARG A 360 -8.75 -14.45 -11.03
N ALA A 361 -9.18 -13.33 -10.44
CA ALA A 361 -9.61 -12.14 -11.18
C ALA A 361 -8.48 -11.50 -12.03
N SER A 362 -7.21 -11.66 -11.62
CA SER A 362 -6.05 -11.19 -12.39
C SER A 362 -5.64 -12.14 -13.52
N GLU A 363 -6.03 -13.41 -13.44
CA GLU A 363 -5.86 -14.41 -14.49
C GLU A 363 -7.01 -14.37 -15.50
N GLU A 364 -8.24 -14.10 -15.04
CA GLU A 364 -9.44 -13.89 -15.87
C GLU A 364 -9.34 -12.63 -16.75
N VAL A 365 -8.78 -11.53 -16.24
CA VAL A 365 -8.64 -10.25 -16.98
C VAL A 365 -7.26 -9.63 -16.75
N PRO A 366 -6.35 -9.70 -17.74
CA PRO A 366 -5.03 -9.10 -17.66
C PRO A 366 -5.08 -7.59 -17.36
N GLY A 367 -4.32 -7.21 -16.33
CA GLY A 367 -4.20 -5.83 -15.86
C GLY A 367 -2.99 -5.69 -14.96
N GLY A 368 -2.66 -4.46 -14.57
CA GLY A 368 -1.52 -4.20 -13.69
C GLY A 368 -1.72 -3.00 -12.78
N LEU A 369 -0.68 -2.68 -12.01
CA LEU A 369 -0.55 -1.45 -11.25
C LEU A 369 0.74 -0.71 -11.64
N MET A 370 0.68 0.62 -11.64
CA MET A 370 1.81 1.50 -11.96
C MET A 370 1.82 2.71 -11.01
N THR A 371 2.92 2.92 -10.29
CA THR A 371 3.11 4.15 -9.51
C THR A 371 3.42 5.29 -10.46
N VAL A 372 2.66 6.37 -10.36
CA VAL A 372 2.80 7.60 -11.13
C VAL A 372 3.19 8.73 -10.18
N PHE A 373 4.31 9.38 -10.48
CA PHE A 373 4.81 10.54 -9.76
C PHE A 373 4.29 11.81 -10.43
N LEU A 374 4.00 12.84 -9.62
CA LEU A 374 3.17 13.98 -10.02
C LEU A 374 3.84 15.31 -9.66
N TRP A 375 3.77 16.24 -10.59
CA TRP A 375 3.96 17.67 -10.38
C TRP A 375 2.60 18.37 -10.17
N PRO A 376 2.56 19.64 -9.72
CA PRO A 376 1.32 20.39 -9.56
C PRO A 376 0.49 20.56 -10.84
N ASN A 377 1.14 20.50 -12.01
CA ASN A 377 0.53 20.60 -13.34
C ASN A 377 0.29 19.23 -14.03
N THR A 378 0.43 18.09 -13.34
CA THR A 378 0.22 16.77 -13.95
C THR A 378 -1.27 16.50 -14.26
N GLU A 379 -1.59 16.31 -15.54
CA GLU A 379 -2.96 16.15 -16.08
C GLU A 379 -3.46 14.71 -15.94
N LEU A 380 -3.30 14.13 -14.74
CA LEU A 380 -3.63 12.73 -14.44
C LEU A 380 -5.10 12.36 -14.72
N GLY A 381 -6.01 13.35 -14.74
CA GLY A 381 -7.40 13.17 -15.15
C GLY A 381 -7.54 12.81 -16.62
N GLU A 382 -6.99 13.66 -17.50
CA GLU A 382 -6.98 13.50 -18.95
C GLU A 382 -6.19 12.25 -19.36
N ALA A 383 -5.02 12.03 -18.78
CA ALA A 383 -4.18 10.86 -19.04
C ALA A 383 -4.95 9.54 -18.92
N LYS A 384 -5.80 9.39 -17.90
CA LYS A 384 -6.67 8.21 -17.73
C LYS A 384 -7.79 8.13 -18.77
N GLN A 385 -8.40 9.26 -19.13
CA GLN A 385 -9.49 9.31 -20.10
C GLN A 385 -9.00 8.93 -21.50
N VAL A 386 -7.89 9.54 -21.95
CA VAL A 386 -7.26 9.25 -23.25
C VAL A 386 -6.76 7.79 -23.27
N ALA A 387 -6.15 7.29 -22.19
CA ALA A 387 -5.74 5.88 -22.11
C ALA A 387 -6.91 4.88 -22.21
N MET A 388 -8.08 5.21 -21.63
CA MET A 388 -9.28 4.38 -21.78
C MET A 388 -9.85 4.44 -23.21
N GLU A 389 -9.87 5.62 -23.84
CA GLU A 389 -10.34 5.76 -25.22
C GLU A 389 -9.41 5.08 -26.23
N PHE A 390 -8.09 5.17 -26.04
CA PHE A 390 -7.08 4.38 -26.77
C PHE A 390 -7.39 2.88 -26.70
N CYS A 391 -7.72 2.37 -25.49
CA CYS A 391 -8.06 0.95 -25.32
C CYS A 391 -9.36 0.54 -26.05
N ARG A 392 -10.35 1.43 -26.15
CA ARG A 392 -11.55 1.17 -26.98
C ARG A 392 -11.20 1.13 -28.47
N GLN A 393 -10.52 2.17 -28.96
CA GLN A 393 -10.33 2.40 -30.39
C GLN A 393 -9.24 1.55 -31.03
N LYS A 394 -8.17 1.19 -30.28
CA LYS A 394 -6.99 0.49 -30.82
C LYS A 394 -6.76 -0.90 -30.24
N ALA A 395 -7.20 -1.16 -29.00
CA ALA A 395 -7.09 -2.49 -28.39
C ALA A 395 -8.41 -3.31 -28.39
N GLY A 396 -9.51 -2.73 -28.91
CA GLY A 396 -10.81 -3.40 -28.97
C GLY A 396 -11.46 -3.69 -27.61
N ILE A 397 -10.94 -3.12 -26.52
CA ILE A 397 -11.41 -3.38 -25.16
C ILE A 397 -12.71 -2.61 -24.94
N VAL A 398 -13.83 -3.33 -24.86
CA VAL A 398 -15.19 -2.76 -24.76
C VAL A 398 -15.38 -1.91 -23.49
N ASN A 399 -14.90 -2.41 -22.35
CA ASN A 399 -15.03 -1.76 -21.03
C ASN A 399 -13.65 -1.56 -20.37
N PRO A 400 -12.80 -0.67 -20.92
CA PRO A 400 -11.44 -0.51 -20.44
C PRO A 400 -11.42 0.26 -19.13
N VAL A 401 -10.49 -0.12 -18.26
CA VAL A 401 -10.27 0.50 -16.95
C VAL A 401 -8.91 1.17 -16.94
N CYS A 402 -8.88 2.46 -16.65
CA CYS A 402 -7.69 3.14 -16.16
C CYS A 402 -8.09 4.07 -15.01
N SER A 403 -7.70 3.74 -13.79
CA SER A 403 -8.22 4.38 -12.58
C SER A 403 -7.14 4.52 -11.51
N THR A 404 -7.31 5.45 -10.59
CA THR A 404 -6.44 5.54 -9.42
C THR A 404 -6.79 4.41 -8.45
N ALA A 405 -5.83 3.54 -8.16
CA ALA A 405 -5.95 2.36 -7.30
C ALA A 405 -5.47 2.64 -5.86
N ASN A 406 -4.47 3.51 -5.69
CA ASN A 406 -3.98 3.91 -4.37
C ASN A 406 -3.59 5.40 -4.38
N TYR A 407 -4.04 6.16 -3.38
CA TYR A 407 -3.56 7.49 -3.07
C TYR A 407 -2.47 7.34 -2.03
N LEU A 408 -1.19 7.48 -2.41
CA LEU A 408 -0.06 7.24 -1.49
C LEU A 408 0.30 8.51 -0.73
N CYS A 409 0.54 9.60 -1.47
CA CYS A 409 0.83 10.95 -0.98
C CYS A 409 0.51 11.98 -2.08
N PHE A 410 0.74 13.27 -1.81
CA PHE A 410 0.37 14.35 -2.73
C PHE A 410 1.00 14.18 -4.12
N ASN A 411 2.29 13.85 -4.18
CA ASN A 411 3.08 13.71 -5.40
C ASN A 411 3.25 12.26 -5.92
N ALA A 412 2.59 11.25 -5.32
CA ALA A 412 2.62 9.89 -5.84
C ALA A 412 1.28 9.16 -5.66
N LYS A 413 0.78 8.57 -6.75
CA LYS A 413 -0.47 7.80 -6.79
C LYS A 413 -0.26 6.54 -7.62
N VAL A 414 -0.94 5.46 -7.29
CA VAL A 414 -0.91 4.23 -8.11
C VAL A 414 -2.09 4.28 -9.06
N LEU A 415 -1.84 4.12 -10.35
CA LEU A 415 -2.86 3.78 -11.34
C LEU A 415 -2.98 2.26 -11.46
N GLY A 416 -4.19 1.78 -11.71
CA GLY A 416 -4.47 0.41 -12.05
C GLY A 416 -5.45 0.33 -13.21
N GLY A 417 -5.30 -0.69 -14.05
CA GLY A 417 -6.08 -0.85 -15.25
C GLY A 417 -5.63 -1.97 -16.16
N ASN A 418 -6.19 -2.01 -17.37
CA ASN A 418 -5.71 -2.84 -18.47
C ASN A 418 -4.24 -2.51 -18.79
N ILE A 419 -3.47 -3.51 -19.22
CA ILE A 419 -2.03 -3.37 -19.47
C ILE A 419 -1.76 -2.33 -20.57
N GLU A 420 -2.65 -2.27 -21.55
CA GLU A 420 -2.63 -1.38 -22.71
C GLU A 420 -2.76 0.09 -22.27
N ALA A 421 -3.65 0.36 -21.30
CA ALA A 421 -3.84 1.71 -20.75
C ALA A 421 -2.62 2.18 -19.95
N LEU A 422 -1.95 1.27 -19.24
CA LEU A 422 -0.74 1.61 -18.48
C LEU A 422 0.46 1.82 -19.41
N LYS A 423 0.64 0.95 -20.42
CA LYS A 423 1.65 1.12 -21.48
C LYS A 423 1.45 2.42 -22.27
N PHE A 424 0.20 2.80 -22.55
CA PHE A 424 -0.10 4.10 -23.18
C PHE A 424 0.40 5.25 -22.31
N ILE A 425 0.03 5.31 -21.02
CA ILE A 425 0.45 6.37 -20.11
C ILE A 425 1.98 6.39 -19.89
N GLU A 426 2.65 5.24 -19.92
CA GLU A 426 4.11 5.15 -19.82
C GLU A 426 4.83 5.74 -21.04
N LYS A 427 4.27 5.55 -22.25
CA LYS A 427 4.76 6.20 -23.48
C LYS A 427 4.41 7.69 -23.53
N SER A 428 3.16 8.05 -23.25
CA SER A 428 2.64 9.43 -23.36
C SER A 428 2.88 10.31 -22.12
N LYS A 429 3.79 9.90 -21.22
CA LYS A 429 3.99 10.54 -19.90
C LYS A 429 4.35 12.03 -19.98
N SER A 430 5.20 12.40 -20.94
CA SER A 430 5.63 13.79 -21.17
C SER A 430 4.43 14.70 -21.45
N VAL A 431 3.51 14.25 -22.31
CA VAL A 431 2.39 15.04 -22.81
C VAL A 431 1.38 15.43 -21.72
N PHE A 432 1.23 14.61 -20.68
CA PHE A 432 0.37 14.88 -19.52
C PHE A 432 1.13 15.46 -18.31
N ASN A 433 2.34 15.98 -18.53
CA ASN A 433 3.21 16.51 -17.47
C ASN A 433 3.48 15.48 -16.34
N ILE A 434 3.63 14.19 -16.68
CA ILE A 434 3.97 13.11 -15.74
C ILE A 434 5.50 12.94 -15.68
N PRO A 435 6.20 13.40 -14.62
CA PRO A 435 7.66 13.33 -14.55
C PRO A 435 8.22 11.91 -14.51
N ARG A 436 7.50 10.95 -13.91
CA ARG A 436 7.98 9.57 -13.79
C ARG A 436 6.86 8.58 -13.56
N VAL A 437 7.02 7.38 -14.12
CA VAL A 437 6.23 6.20 -13.79
C VAL A 437 7.13 5.06 -13.30
N LYS A 438 6.54 4.08 -12.61
CA LYS A 438 7.18 2.79 -12.29
C LYS A 438 6.10 1.69 -12.24
N PRO A 439 6.10 0.71 -13.16
CA PRO A 439 5.29 -0.50 -13.05
C PRO A 439 5.54 -1.25 -11.73
N LEU A 440 4.51 -1.88 -11.18
CA LEU A 440 4.61 -2.67 -9.95
C LEU A 440 4.56 -4.18 -10.26
N PRO A 441 5.39 -5.02 -9.63
CA PRO A 441 5.41 -6.46 -9.85
C PRO A 441 4.24 -7.14 -9.10
N VAL A 442 3.04 -7.02 -9.66
CA VAL A 442 1.80 -7.62 -9.15
C VAL A 442 1.01 -8.24 -10.30
N SER A 443 0.24 -9.29 -10.02
CA SER A 443 -0.46 -10.04 -11.07
C SER A 443 -1.63 -9.29 -11.71
N GLY A 444 -2.21 -8.28 -11.05
CA GLY A 444 -3.44 -7.64 -11.51
C GLY A 444 -3.71 -6.23 -11.02
N ALA A 445 -4.74 -5.61 -11.62
CA ALA A 445 -5.21 -4.25 -11.34
C ALA A 445 -6.06 -4.15 -10.06
N PHE A 446 -5.47 -4.43 -8.91
CA PHE A 446 -6.15 -4.40 -7.61
C PHE A 446 -6.71 -3.01 -7.26
N HIS A 447 -7.78 -2.95 -6.45
CA HIS A 447 -8.47 -1.71 -6.06
C HIS A 447 -9.14 -0.92 -7.21
N THR A 448 -9.30 -1.55 -8.38
CA THR A 448 -9.99 -0.99 -9.56
C THR A 448 -11.30 -1.72 -9.88
N ALA A 449 -12.06 -1.21 -10.84
CA ALA A 449 -13.28 -1.85 -11.32
C ALA A 449 -13.07 -3.30 -11.84
N LEU A 450 -11.85 -3.69 -12.25
CA LEU A 450 -11.55 -5.06 -12.68
C LEU A 450 -11.68 -6.09 -11.53
N MET A 451 -11.58 -5.66 -10.27
CA MET A 451 -11.83 -6.51 -9.09
C MET A 451 -13.31 -6.57 -8.67
N ARG A 452 -14.24 -6.03 -9.47
CA ARG A 452 -15.68 -6.05 -9.16
C ARG A 452 -16.34 -7.44 -9.27
N PRO A 453 -16.02 -8.33 -10.24
CA PRO A 453 -16.71 -9.61 -10.38
C PRO A 453 -16.66 -10.47 -9.11
N ILE A 454 -15.48 -10.56 -8.49
CA ILE A 454 -15.25 -11.33 -7.26
C ILE A 454 -15.92 -10.75 -6.01
N ALA A 455 -16.42 -9.51 -6.04
CA ALA A 455 -16.95 -8.85 -4.85
C ALA A 455 -18.15 -9.59 -4.24
N GLN A 456 -19.00 -10.20 -5.07
CA GLN A 456 -20.16 -10.97 -4.59
C GLN A 456 -19.77 -12.34 -4.04
N GLU A 457 -18.73 -12.97 -4.58
CA GLU A 457 -18.18 -14.24 -4.06
C GLU A 457 -17.48 -14.02 -2.72
N PHE A 458 -16.68 -12.96 -2.61
CA PHE A 458 -16.09 -12.54 -1.34
C PHE A 458 -17.16 -12.15 -0.30
N LYS A 459 -18.23 -11.44 -0.71
CA LYS A 459 -19.36 -11.11 0.18
C LYS A 459 -19.97 -12.38 0.80
N LYS A 460 -20.26 -13.43 0.01
CA LYS A 460 -20.82 -14.69 0.53
C LYS A 460 -19.98 -15.30 1.66
N LYS A 461 -18.65 -15.23 1.57
CA LYS A 461 -17.74 -15.72 2.62
C LYS A 461 -17.68 -14.77 3.83
N LEU A 462 -17.69 -13.45 3.59
CA LEU A 462 -17.71 -12.42 4.63
C LEU A 462 -19.02 -12.37 5.41
N ASP A 463 -20.15 -12.72 4.80
CA ASP A 463 -21.46 -12.79 5.46
C ASP A 463 -21.45 -13.80 6.62
N GLY A 464 -20.73 -14.92 6.49
CA GLY A 464 -20.58 -15.94 7.54
C GLY A 464 -19.65 -15.59 8.70
N VAL A 465 -18.75 -14.61 8.56
CA VAL A 465 -17.79 -14.22 9.61
C VAL A 465 -18.42 -13.31 10.66
N LYS A 466 -18.12 -13.55 11.94
CA LYS A 466 -18.62 -12.71 13.04
C LYS A 466 -17.74 -11.47 13.21
N ILE A 467 -18.27 -10.30 12.86
CA ILE A 467 -17.59 -9.01 13.06
C ILE A 467 -18.19 -8.28 14.27
N ALA A 468 -17.32 -7.83 15.18
CA ALA A 468 -17.67 -7.00 16.33
C ALA A 468 -17.44 -5.50 16.06
N VAL A 469 -17.82 -4.64 17.01
CA VAL A 469 -17.37 -3.24 16.99
C VAL A 469 -15.89 -3.21 17.41
N PRO A 470 -14.99 -2.56 16.64
CA PRO A 470 -13.59 -2.43 17.02
C PRO A 470 -13.42 -1.74 18.37
N LEU A 471 -12.61 -2.34 19.26
CA LEU A 471 -12.25 -1.74 20.55
C LEU A 471 -11.28 -0.56 20.36
N ILE A 472 -10.38 -0.68 19.38
CA ILE A 472 -9.48 0.38 18.92
C ILE A 472 -10.05 0.94 17.59
N PRO A 473 -10.18 2.27 17.41
CA PRO A 473 -10.72 2.84 16.17
C PRO A 473 -9.90 2.48 14.92
N VAL A 474 -10.47 1.63 14.04
CA VAL A 474 -9.90 1.25 12.74
C VAL A 474 -10.35 2.20 11.64
N GLN A 475 -9.44 2.70 10.79
CA GLN A 475 -9.76 3.54 9.62
C GLN A 475 -10.00 2.70 8.35
N SER A 476 -11.04 3.02 7.59
CA SER A 476 -11.38 2.31 6.34
C SER A 476 -10.59 2.81 5.13
N ASN A 477 -9.98 1.90 4.35
CA ASN A 477 -9.25 2.27 3.12
C ASN A 477 -10.15 2.94 2.06
N VAL A 478 -11.45 2.65 2.07
CA VAL A 478 -12.41 3.11 1.05
C VAL A 478 -12.77 4.60 1.17
N ASN A 479 -12.80 5.13 2.40
CA ASN A 479 -13.36 6.45 2.68
C ASN A 479 -12.58 7.30 3.70
N ALA A 480 -11.49 6.78 4.27
CA ALA A 480 -10.67 7.42 5.31
C ALA A 480 -11.44 7.80 6.60
N LYS A 481 -12.52 7.07 6.92
CA LYS A 481 -13.30 7.27 8.16
C LYS A 481 -13.19 6.05 9.08
N ARG A 482 -13.26 6.31 10.39
CA ARG A 482 -13.28 5.24 11.40
C ARG A 482 -14.54 4.38 11.28
N TYR A 483 -14.39 3.07 11.45
CA TYR A 483 -15.52 2.17 11.59
C TYR A 483 -16.34 2.46 12.85
N ARG A 484 -17.65 2.18 12.79
CA ARG A 484 -18.62 2.43 13.89
C ARG A 484 -19.69 1.34 14.07
N LYS A 485 -19.90 0.46 13.08
CA LYS A 485 -20.92 -0.61 13.09
C LYS A 485 -20.40 -1.82 12.27
N PRO A 486 -20.67 -3.08 12.68
CA PRO A 486 -20.22 -4.27 11.94
C PRO A 486 -20.69 -4.33 10.48
N ASP A 487 -21.93 -3.94 10.19
CA ASP A 487 -22.48 -3.98 8.81
C ASP A 487 -21.75 -3.01 7.87
N VAL A 488 -21.25 -1.90 8.43
CA VAL A 488 -20.44 -0.92 7.69
C VAL A 488 -19.04 -1.50 7.42
N ILE A 489 -18.47 -2.28 8.35
CA ILE A 489 -17.23 -3.03 8.10
C ILE A 489 -17.46 -4.04 6.97
N LYS A 490 -18.49 -4.89 7.05
CA LYS A 490 -18.79 -5.86 5.97
C LYS A 490 -18.98 -5.17 4.61
N LYS A 491 -19.76 -4.09 4.56
CA LYS A 491 -20.02 -3.33 3.32
C LYS A 491 -18.76 -2.65 2.77
N MET A 492 -17.86 -2.14 3.62
CA MET A 492 -16.63 -1.50 3.15
C MET A 492 -15.56 -2.52 2.75
N LEU A 493 -15.39 -3.65 3.43
CA LEU A 493 -14.42 -4.68 3.05
C LEU A 493 -14.72 -5.27 1.66
N VAL A 494 -15.99 -5.52 1.34
CA VAL A 494 -16.40 -5.91 -0.04
C VAL A 494 -16.07 -4.79 -1.04
N LYS A 495 -16.36 -3.54 -0.68
CA LYS A 495 -16.08 -2.38 -1.53
C LYS A 495 -14.57 -2.09 -1.69
N GLN A 496 -13.74 -2.50 -0.73
CA GLN A 496 -12.29 -2.31 -0.71
C GLN A 496 -11.59 -2.99 -1.88
N LEU A 497 -12.09 -4.15 -2.32
CA LEU A 497 -11.50 -4.91 -3.42
C LEU A 497 -11.40 -4.12 -4.73
N TYR A 498 -12.43 -3.30 -5.01
CA TYR A 498 -12.61 -2.58 -6.28
C TYR A 498 -12.71 -1.05 -6.13
N SER A 499 -12.31 -0.51 -4.99
CA SER A 499 -12.24 0.94 -4.72
C SER A 499 -10.84 1.34 -4.26
N PRO A 500 -10.38 2.56 -4.60
CA PRO A 500 -9.05 3.01 -4.24
C PRO A 500 -8.75 2.99 -2.75
N VAL A 501 -7.52 2.59 -2.42
CA VAL A 501 -6.94 2.77 -1.08
C VAL A 501 -6.62 4.25 -0.86
N LYS A 502 -7.34 4.90 0.05
CA LYS A 502 -7.20 6.32 0.42
C LYS A 502 -6.13 6.55 1.50
N TRP A 503 -4.92 6.02 1.30
CA TRP A 503 -3.87 6.06 2.32
C TRP A 503 -3.44 7.49 2.67
N GLU A 504 -3.19 8.32 1.65
CA GLU A 504 -2.92 9.76 1.78
C GLU A 504 -3.94 10.45 2.70
N GLN A 505 -5.24 10.21 2.47
CA GLN A 505 -6.31 10.84 3.23
C GLN A 505 -6.47 10.27 4.64
N ILE A 506 -6.12 8.99 4.87
CA ILE A 506 -6.04 8.42 6.22
C ILE A 506 -4.90 9.08 6.99
N MET A 507 -3.69 9.17 6.41
CA MET A 507 -2.54 9.82 7.04
C MET A 507 -2.83 11.30 7.34
N GLN A 508 -3.42 12.05 6.40
CA GLN A 508 -3.88 13.42 6.62
C GLN A 508 -4.88 13.49 7.79
N THR A 509 -5.86 12.59 7.85
CA THR A 509 -6.87 12.56 8.94
C THR A 509 -6.25 12.23 10.30
N LEU A 510 -5.31 11.29 10.39
CA LEU A 510 -4.67 10.88 11.64
C LEU A 510 -3.69 11.90 12.20
N TYR A 511 -2.90 12.53 11.31
CA TYR A 511 -1.79 13.39 11.73
C TYR A 511 -2.11 14.89 11.70
N ALA A 512 -3.19 15.34 11.05
CA ALA A 512 -3.61 16.74 11.09
C ALA A 512 -3.81 17.26 12.53
N ARG A 513 -3.05 18.30 12.87
CA ARG A 513 -3.07 19.03 14.15
C ARG A 513 -2.43 20.41 13.97
N PRO A 514 -2.59 21.36 14.90
CA PRO A 514 -1.89 22.65 14.87
C PRO A 514 -0.37 22.47 14.74
N LYS A 515 0.29 23.45 14.12
CA LYS A 515 1.70 23.38 13.69
C LYS A 515 2.66 22.97 14.83
N ASP A 516 2.37 23.43 16.04
CA ASP A 516 3.23 23.30 17.23
C ASP A 516 2.72 22.22 18.21
N SER A 517 1.71 21.42 17.80
CA SER A 517 1.21 20.29 18.58
C SER A 517 2.10 19.06 18.43
N ALA A 518 2.36 18.35 19.54
CA ALA A 518 3.07 17.08 19.53
C ALA A 518 2.33 16.00 18.71
N TYR A 519 3.10 15.00 18.25
CA TYR A 519 2.62 13.87 17.46
C TYR A 519 2.60 12.60 18.30
N PRO A 520 1.73 11.62 17.97
CA PRO A 520 1.74 10.31 18.62
C PRO A 520 2.87 9.46 18.07
N ASP A 521 3.34 8.52 18.89
CA ASP A 521 4.26 7.49 18.40
C ASP A 521 3.57 6.62 17.36
N THR A 522 4.29 6.23 16.31
CA THR A 522 3.74 5.47 15.19
C THR A 522 4.55 4.22 14.94
N TYR A 523 3.89 3.07 14.96
CA TYR A 523 4.55 1.76 14.80
C TYR A 523 4.02 1.05 13.55
N GLU A 524 4.90 0.77 12.57
CA GLU A 524 4.61 -0.17 11.48
C GLU A 524 4.88 -1.60 11.99
N LEU A 525 3.80 -2.36 12.24
CA LEU A 525 3.86 -3.71 12.79
C LEU A 525 3.69 -4.74 11.66
N GLY A 526 4.78 -5.39 11.27
CA GLY A 526 4.81 -6.36 10.18
C GLY A 526 6.03 -6.20 9.28
N PRO A 527 6.07 -6.88 8.11
CA PRO A 527 7.22 -6.85 7.22
C PRO A 527 7.33 -5.53 6.44
N GLY A 528 8.54 -4.99 6.39
CA GLY A 528 8.88 -3.79 5.63
C GLY A 528 8.91 -2.49 6.45
N LYS A 529 9.15 -1.37 5.75
CA LYS A 529 9.20 0.01 6.29
C LYS A 529 8.49 0.98 5.33
N GLN A 530 7.47 0.48 4.64
CA GLN A 530 6.88 1.18 3.49
C GLN A 530 5.91 2.27 3.95
N LEU A 531 5.12 2.01 4.98
CA LEU A 531 4.15 2.97 5.49
C LEU A 531 4.85 4.13 6.22
N GLY A 532 5.99 3.89 6.87
CA GLY A 532 6.90 4.95 7.34
C GLY A 532 7.39 5.83 6.20
N THR A 533 7.86 5.23 5.11
CA THR A 533 8.28 5.99 3.91
C THR A 533 7.13 6.87 3.37
N LEU A 534 5.90 6.35 3.31
CA LEU A 534 4.72 7.13 2.93
C LEU A 534 4.35 8.22 3.95
N LEU A 535 4.44 7.92 5.25
CA LEU A 535 4.21 8.88 6.32
C LEU A 535 5.18 10.05 6.24
N LYS A 536 6.46 9.80 5.92
CA LYS A 536 7.46 10.85 5.68
C LYS A 536 7.03 11.83 4.58
N SER A 537 6.41 11.32 3.51
CA SER A 537 5.90 12.10 2.38
C SER A 537 4.55 12.80 2.63
N VAL A 538 3.81 12.46 3.69
CA VAL A 538 2.55 13.13 4.07
C VAL A 538 2.72 14.06 5.27
N CYS A 539 3.50 13.66 6.28
CA CYS A 539 3.77 14.45 7.47
C CYS A 539 5.17 14.13 8.05
N GLN A 540 6.18 14.88 7.58
CA GLN A 540 7.56 14.75 8.06
C GLN A 540 7.71 14.95 9.58
N SER A 541 6.83 15.76 10.21
CA SER A 541 6.81 15.95 11.66
C SER A 541 6.34 14.70 12.41
N ALA A 542 5.30 14.01 11.92
CA ALA A 542 4.84 12.74 12.50
C ALA A 542 5.88 11.63 12.36
N HIS A 543 6.58 11.58 11.22
CA HIS A 543 7.66 10.61 10.98
C HIS A 543 8.84 10.73 11.98
N LYS A 544 8.97 11.83 12.74
CA LYS A 544 9.99 11.91 13.80
C LYS A 544 9.73 10.94 14.96
N ASN A 545 8.48 10.51 15.13
CA ASN A 545 8.04 9.56 16.14
C ASN A 545 7.66 8.20 15.52
N TYR A 546 8.27 7.84 14.38
CA TYR A 546 8.01 6.57 13.69
C TYR A 546 9.04 5.50 14.11
N MET A 547 8.54 4.29 14.35
CA MET A 547 9.30 3.06 14.50
C MET A 547 8.70 1.95 13.62
N ASP A 548 9.49 0.91 13.36
CA ASP A 548 9.05 -0.33 12.71
C ASP A 548 9.50 -1.55 13.52
N THR A 549 8.84 -2.68 13.29
CA THR A 549 9.25 -3.98 13.83
C THR A 549 10.22 -4.69 12.93
N GLU A 550 11.37 -5.10 13.47
CA GLU A 550 12.25 -6.05 12.78
C GLU A 550 11.68 -7.47 12.88
N VAL A 551 10.98 -7.92 11.84
CA VAL A 551 10.34 -9.24 11.74
C VAL A 551 11.23 -10.31 11.13
#